data_AF-A0A3Q9G3Z0-F1
#
_entry.id   AF-A0A3Q9G3Z0-F1
#
_cell.length_a   1.000
_cell.length_b   1.000
_cell.length_c   1.000
_cell.angle_alpha   90.00
_cell.angle_beta   90.00
_cell.angle_gamma   90.00
#
_symmetry.space_group_name_H-M   'P 1'
#
loop_
_entity.id
_entity.type
_entity.pdbx_description
1 polymer ?
#
loop_
_entity_poly.entity_id
_entity_poly.type
_entity_poly.pdbx_seq_one_letter_code
_entity_poly.pdbx_strand_id
1 'polypeptide(L)'
;MHRLAGAHGPATARVAARDPDVDPADPLDLCREGIKEVNTARSTYCVQRPIGYELRGADGKTVIEHAEGVVITSARVGKTEWEEEVRAAITQKTEKMPKMTLNLRADCTGPCTGGTAFGGQVLPAVGRELFTKITYRTTVAKDSETRSQLLYHATGTILAPGTPRNTMDDWQGPWLRCDNKVGNGPGCADDTHMANVTFHKSQYRAAAVSYEWAQKNLKSAVTGTKMNPLHRDPNSEESWTKTKRRRTCENLPYPFPRDPLLVPEDSCDEFPFARSSEGGKPNNLCVDILPKAVGGVWDVANVRVMRGDPDTAACVRSHVTEQDNEAAGNELAQATRSARIINGEPYFVIVDN
;
A
#
# COMPACT_ATOMS: atom_id res chain seq x y z
N MET A 1 33.39 46.74 2.10
CA MET A 1 33.35 45.63 3.09
C MET A 1 32.15 45.88 4.00
N HIS A 2 31.03 45.17 3.75
CA HIS A 2 30.40 44.18 4.66
C HIS A 2 29.61 44.82 5.83
N ARG A 3 28.36 44.48 6.16
CA ARG A 3 27.39 43.46 5.70
C ARG A 3 26.00 43.96 6.16
N LEU A 4 24.97 43.77 5.34
CA LEU A 4 23.56 43.92 5.72
C LEU A 4 23.05 42.62 6.35
N ALA A 5 22.25 42.77 7.40
CA ALA A 5 21.57 41.70 8.11
C ALA A 5 20.42 41.12 7.26
N GLY A 6 20.38 39.79 7.13
CA GLY A 6 19.29 39.06 6.51
C GLY A 6 18.28 38.60 7.56
N ALA A 7 17.02 38.97 7.38
CA ALA A 7 15.90 38.49 8.17
C ALA A 7 15.58 37.02 7.85
N HIS A 8 15.46 36.20 8.89
CA HIS A 8 14.92 34.84 8.81
C HIS A 8 13.39 34.89 8.72
N GLY A 9 12.84 34.46 7.59
CA GLY A 9 11.43 34.10 7.50
C GLY A 9 11.16 32.75 8.17
N PRO A 10 9.93 32.50 8.67
CA PRO A 10 9.61 31.26 9.35
C PRO A 10 9.61 30.09 8.37
N ALA A 11 10.29 29.01 8.73
CA ALA A 11 10.25 27.75 8.01
C ALA A 11 8.83 27.18 8.08
N THR A 12 8.15 27.11 6.93
CA THR A 12 6.96 26.28 6.77
C THR A 12 7.34 24.83 7.01
N ALA A 13 6.70 24.20 8.00
CA ALA A 13 6.83 22.77 8.24
C ALA A 13 6.43 22.03 6.96
N ARG A 14 7.42 21.45 6.27
CA ARG A 14 7.15 20.46 5.22
C ARG A 14 6.52 19.27 5.91
N VAL A 15 5.23 19.03 5.63
CA VAL A 15 4.60 17.73 5.87
C VAL A 15 5.52 16.69 5.25
N ALA A 16 6.02 15.75 6.06
CA ALA A 16 6.88 14.68 5.57
C ALA A 16 6.16 13.98 4.41
N ALA A 17 6.81 13.90 3.26
CA ALA A 17 6.27 13.17 2.13
C ALA A 17 5.99 11.73 2.57
N ARG A 18 4.74 11.29 2.41
CA ARG A 18 4.31 9.93 2.71
C ARG A 18 5.09 8.96 1.82
N ASP A 19 5.46 7.78 2.34
CA ASP A 19 6.00 6.73 1.48
C ASP A 19 4.91 6.33 0.47
N PRO A 20 5.15 6.43 -0.85
CA PRO A 20 4.14 6.16 -1.87
C PRO A 20 3.58 4.74 -1.83
N ASP A 21 4.20 3.82 -1.08
CA ASP A 21 3.73 2.45 -0.90
C ASP A 21 2.78 2.25 0.31
N VAL A 22 2.48 3.30 1.07
CA VAL A 22 1.52 3.22 2.20
C VAL A 22 0.14 3.69 1.76
N ASP A 23 -0.84 2.78 1.76
CA ASP A 23 -2.22 3.08 1.43
C ASP A 23 -2.79 4.25 2.25
N PRO A 24 -3.33 5.30 1.62
CA PRO A 24 -4.02 6.36 2.33
C PRO A 24 -5.31 5.93 3.01
N ALA A 25 -5.71 6.71 4.00
CA ALA A 25 -6.96 6.49 4.71
C ALA A 25 -8.14 6.73 3.73
N ASP A 26 -8.07 7.84 2.99
CA ASP A 26 -8.99 8.17 1.90
C ASP A 26 -8.30 7.92 0.55
N PRO A 27 -8.83 7.02 -0.32
CA PRO A 27 -8.30 6.82 -1.68
C PRO A 27 -8.16 8.11 -2.50
N LEU A 28 -9.00 9.12 -2.27
CA LEU A 28 -8.92 10.41 -2.98
C LEU A 28 -7.64 11.19 -2.68
N ASP A 29 -6.97 10.91 -1.55
CA ASP A 29 -5.69 11.53 -1.24
C ASP A 29 -4.63 11.19 -2.30
N LEU A 30 -4.71 10.04 -2.96
CA LEU A 30 -3.78 9.67 -4.05
C LEU A 30 -3.87 10.63 -5.26
N CYS A 31 -5.04 11.18 -5.56
CA CYS A 31 -5.18 12.17 -6.64
C CYS A 31 -4.69 13.56 -6.24
N ARG A 32 -4.38 13.80 -4.95
CA ARG A 32 -3.81 15.08 -4.48
C ARG A 32 -2.28 15.11 -4.63
N GLU A 33 -1.64 13.96 -4.83
CA GLU A 33 -0.17 13.81 -4.77
C GLU A 33 0.56 14.09 -6.10
N GLY A 34 -0.12 14.52 -7.17
CA GLY A 34 0.54 14.95 -8.41
C GLY A 34 -0.37 14.97 -9.65
N ILE A 35 0.22 15.20 -10.82
CA ILE A 35 -0.47 15.32 -12.13
C ILE A 35 -0.60 13.95 -12.85
N LYS A 36 -0.27 12.83 -12.20
CA LYS A 36 -0.42 11.52 -12.86
C LYS A 36 -1.90 11.18 -13.00
N GLU A 37 -2.28 10.70 -14.18
CA GLU A 37 -3.67 10.31 -14.47
C GLU A 37 -4.12 9.09 -13.64
N VAL A 38 -3.20 8.18 -13.30
CA VAL A 38 -3.47 7.01 -12.45
C VAL A 38 -2.46 6.99 -11.31
N ASN A 39 -2.96 7.06 -10.07
CA ASN A 39 -2.18 6.92 -8.85
C ASN A 39 -2.68 5.70 -8.09
N THR A 40 -1.76 4.88 -7.62
CA THR A 40 -2.04 3.60 -6.98
C THR A 40 -1.22 3.45 -5.71
N ALA A 41 -1.72 2.63 -4.81
CA ALA A 41 -1.01 1.98 -3.74
C ALA A 41 -1.53 0.54 -3.63
N ARG A 42 -0.97 -0.25 -2.71
CA ARG A 42 -1.21 -1.70 -2.60
C ARG A 42 -2.70 -2.10 -2.59
N SER A 43 -3.52 -1.37 -1.84
CA SER A 43 -4.96 -1.65 -1.69
C SER A 43 -5.86 -0.47 -2.07
N THR A 44 -5.32 0.58 -2.68
CA THR A 44 -6.10 1.77 -3.04
C THR A 44 -5.64 2.36 -4.37
N TYR A 45 -6.55 3.04 -5.07
CA TYR A 45 -6.20 3.77 -6.27
C TYR A 45 -7.07 5.01 -6.43
N CYS A 46 -6.55 5.96 -7.20
CA CYS A 46 -7.27 7.14 -7.66
C CYS A 46 -6.86 7.50 -9.09
N VAL A 47 -7.84 7.66 -9.97
CA VAL A 47 -7.67 8.03 -11.37
C VAL A 47 -8.28 9.41 -11.58
N GLN A 48 -7.54 10.31 -12.23
CA GLN A 48 -8.01 11.64 -12.59
C GLN A 48 -7.96 11.82 -14.10
N ARG A 49 -9.10 12.11 -14.70
CA ARG A 49 -9.24 12.33 -16.15
C ARG A 49 -9.85 13.70 -16.46
N PRO A 50 -9.11 14.62 -17.09
CA PRO A 50 -9.68 15.84 -17.63
C PRO A 50 -10.75 15.55 -18.68
N ILE A 51 -11.83 16.30 -18.69
CA ILE A 51 -12.87 16.24 -19.73
C ILE A 51 -13.12 17.62 -20.31
N GLY A 52 -13.40 17.69 -21.61
CA GLY A 52 -13.60 18.93 -22.34
C GLY A 52 -14.81 18.87 -23.27
N TYR A 53 -15.47 20.00 -23.42
CA TYR A 53 -16.60 20.21 -24.32
C TYR A 53 -16.37 21.48 -25.13
N GLU A 54 -16.58 21.40 -26.44
CA GLU A 54 -16.48 22.50 -27.38
C GLU A 54 -17.76 22.56 -28.21
N LEU A 55 -18.42 23.71 -28.23
CA LEU A 55 -19.45 24.00 -29.22
C LEU A 55 -18.81 24.80 -30.35
N ARG A 56 -18.96 24.31 -31.59
CA ARG A 56 -18.44 24.98 -32.78
C ARG A 56 -19.53 25.73 -33.53
N GLY A 57 -19.17 26.87 -34.10
CA GLY A 57 -20.04 27.71 -34.92
C GLY A 57 -20.43 27.03 -36.25
N ALA A 58 -21.22 27.73 -37.05
CA ALA A 58 -21.75 27.20 -38.32
C ALA A 58 -20.66 26.82 -39.34
N ASP A 59 -19.46 27.39 -39.22
CA ASP A 59 -18.29 27.05 -40.04
C ASP A 59 -17.65 25.70 -39.67
N GLY A 60 -18.10 25.07 -38.56
CA GLY A 60 -17.56 23.84 -38.00
C GLY A 60 -16.13 23.95 -37.46
N LYS A 61 -15.53 25.15 -37.46
CA LYS A 61 -14.11 25.38 -37.14
C LYS A 61 -13.92 26.28 -35.94
N THR A 62 -14.72 27.33 -35.82
CA THR A 62 -14.59 28.30 -34.73
C THR A 62 -15.24 27.74 -33.48
N VAL A 63 -14.48 27.63 -32.38
CA VAL A 63 -15.03 27.30 -31.05
C VAL A 63 -15.72 28.55 -30.52
N ILE A 64 -17.03 28.46 -30.30
CA ILE A 64 -17.85 29.57 -29.82
C ILE A 64 -18.15 29.46 -28.32
N GLU A 65 -18.21 28.25 -27.78
CA GLU A 65 -18.37 27.99 -26.35
C GLU A 65 -17.48 26.83 -25.95
N HIS A 66 -16.96 26.84 -24.72
CA HIS A 66 -16.14 25.76 -24.19
C HIS A 66 -16.39 25.53 -22.71
N ALA A 67 -16.17 24.30 -22.27
CA ALA A 67 -16.11 23.94 -20.86
C ALA A 67 -15.05 22.88 -20.63
N GLU A 68 -14.46 22.94 -19.44
CA GLU A 68 -13.53 21.94 -18.94
C GLU A 68 -14.00 21.41 -17.60
N GLY A 69 -13.64 20.17 -17.33
CA GLY A 69 -13.99 19.49 -16.10
C GLY A 69 -13.03 18.36 -15.82
N VAL A 70 -13.38 17.59 -14.81
CA VAL A 70 -12.61 16.43 -14.37
C VAL A 70 -13.55 15.32 -13.94
N VAL A 71 -13.17 14.09 -14.28
CA VAL A 71 -13.69 12.87 -13.67
C VAL A 71 -12.60 12.33 -12.75
N ILE A 72 -12.96 12.08 -11.49
CA ILE A 72 -12.11 11.43 -10.50
C ILE A 72 -12.77 10.11 -10.14
N THR A 73 -12.05 9.01 -10.27
CA THR A 73 -12.49 7.71 -9.76
C THR A 73 -11.54 7.24 -8.67
N SER A 74 -12.04 6.61 -7.62
CA SER A 74 -11.19 6.14 -6.52
C SER A 74 -11.80 4.98 -5.78
N ALA A 75 -10.98 4.02 -5.34
CA ALA A 75 -11.46 2.87 -4.60
C ALA A 75 -10.44 2.32 -3.61
N ARG A 76 -10.94 1.52 -2.67
CA ARG A 76 -10.15 0.57 -1.89
C ARG A 76 -10.48 -0.85 -2.35
N VAL A 77 -9.45 -1.62 -2.65
CA VAL A 77 -9.52 -3.02 -3.05
C VAL A 77 -9.08 -3.93 -1.91
N GLY A 78 -9.41 -5.21 -1.99
CA GLY A 78 -9.07 -6.20 -0.96
C GLY A 78 -9.93 -7.46 -1.05
N LYS A 79 -11.10 -7.33 -1.67
CA LYS A 79 -12.01 -8.42 -2.03
C LYS A 79 -12.10 -8.52 -3.56
N THR A 80 -12.71 -9.59 -4.06
CA THR A 80 -13.03 -9.75 -5.49
C THR A 80 -14.31 -9.02 -5.92
N GLU A 81 -14.93 -8.30 -5.01
CA GLU A 81 -16.00 -7.34 -5.27
C GLU A 81 -15.66 -6.07 -4.51
N TRP A 82 -15.65 -4.94 -5.21
CA TRP A 82 -15.37 -3.64 -4.61
C TRP A 82 -16.20 -2.54 -5.26
N GLU A 83 -16.36 -1.45 -4.53
CA GLU A 83 -17.01 -0.24 -5.01
C GLU A 83 -15.94 0.82 -5.31
N GLU A 84 -16.07 1.44 -6.47
CA GLU A 84 -15.33 2.62 -6.86
C GLU A 84 -16.24 3.84 -6.77
N GLU A 85 -15.80 4.88 -6.06
CA GLU A 85 -16.45 6.17 -6.08
C GLU A 85 -16.08 6.94 -7.34
N VAL A 86 -17.09 7.55 -7.97
CA VAL A 86 -16.91 8.33 -9.18
C VAL A 86 -17.48 9.72 -8.98
N ARG A 87 -16.63 10.72 -9.18
CA ARG A 87 -16.94 12.14 -9.07
C ARG A 87 -16.71 12.80 -10.41
N ALA A 88 -17.66 13.62 -10.86
CA ALA A 88 -17.49 14.42 -12.08
C ALA A 88 -17.91 15.87 -11.84
N ALA A 89 -17.07 16.81 -12.24
CA ALA A 89 -17.34 18.24 -12.06
C ALA A 89 -16.86 19.04 -13.27
N ILE A 90 -17.60 20.10 -13.60
CA ILE A 90 -17.13 21.16 -14.50
C ILE A 90 -16.35 22.16 -13.66
N THR A 91 -15.09 22.42 -14.04
CA THR A 91 -14.19 23.34 -13.34
C THR A 91 -14.28 24.75 -13.93
N GLN A 92 -14.54 24.85 -15.23
CA GLN A 92 -14.74 26.12 -15.92
C GLN A 92 -15.62 25.98 -17.15
N LYS A 93 -16.34 27.04 -17.51
CA LYS A 93 -17.12 27.13 -18.75
C LYS A 93 -17.35 28.57 -19.18
N THR A 94 -17.57 28.78 -20.46
CA THR A 94 -18.09 30.04 -20.99
C THR A 94 -19.53 30.29 -20.54
N GLU A 95 -19.92 31.56 -20.46
CA GLU A 95 -21.20 31.99 -19.89
C GLU A 95 -22.41 31.37 -20.59
N LYS A 96 -22.33 31.24 -21.93
CA LYS A 96 -23.43 30.74 -22.76
C LYS A 96 -23.29 29.25 -23.08
N MET A 97 -22.37 28.55 -22.41
CA MET A 97 -22.22 27.12 -22.61
C MET A 97 -23.51 26.37 -22.25
N PRO A 98 -24.09 25.58 -23.17
CA PRO A 98 -25.30 24.82 -22.93
C PRO A 98 -25.13 23.74 -21.85
N LYS A 99 -26.24 23.07 -21.51
CA LYS A 99 -26.18 21.88 -20.66
C LYS A 99 -25.38 20.79 -21.35
N MET A 100 -24.51 20.15 -20.57
CA MET A 100 -23.68 19.03 -21.01
C MET A 100 -24.13 17.78 -20.28
N THR A 101 -24.04 16.63 -20.92
CA THR A 101 -24.27 15.33 -20.27
C THR A 101 -23.00 14.49 -20.27
N LEU A 102 -22.88 13.64 -19.25
CA LEU A 102 -21.85 12.63 -19.14
C LEU A 102 -22.50 11.25 -19.06
N ASN A 103 -22.07 10.36 -19.94
CA ASN A 103 -22.24 8.92 -19.79
C ASN A 103 -20.85 8.33 -19.51
N LEU A 104 -20.76 7.53 -18.45
CA LEU A 104 -19.54 6.87 -18.03
C LEU A 104 -19.89 5.45 -17.61
N ARG A 105 -19.27 4.49 -18.29
CA ARG A 105 -19.26 3.08 -17.90
C ARG A 105 -17.83 2.63 -17.68
N ALA A 106 -17.65 1.64 -16.83
CA ALA A 106 -16.38 0.97 -16.70
C ALA A 106 -16.50 -0.52 -16.98
N ASP A 107 -15.40 -1.10 -17.41
CA ASP A 107 -15.21 -2.52 -17.63
C ASP A 107 -13.80 -2.91 -17.17
N CYS A 108 -13.41 -4.16 -17.36
CA CYS A 108 -12.06 -4.62 -17.07
C CYS A 108 -11.68 -5.85 -17.90
N THR A 109 -10.38 -6.08 -18.04
CA THR A 109 -9.89 -7.26 -18.76
C THR A 109 -10.02 -8.55 -17.93
N GLY A 110 -10.05 -9.70 -18.61
CA GLY A 110 -10.07 -11.01 -17.98
C GLY A 110 -11.45 -11.38 -17.40
N PRO A 111 -11.52 -12.04 -16.22
CA PRO A 111 -12.79 -12.45 -15.61
C PRO A 111 -13.49 -11.34 -14.81
N CYS A 112 -12.95 -10.12 -14.86
CA CYS A 112 -13.48 -8.96 -14.17
C CYS A 112 -14.59 -8.31 -15.00
N THR A 113 -15.61 -7.80 -14.34
CA THR A 113 -16.66 -6.96 -14.94
C THR A 113 -16.85 -5.68 -14.14
N GLY A 114 -17.14 -4.59 -14.85
CA GLY A 114 -17.51 -3.29 -14.28
C GLY A 114 -18.98 -2.95 -14.48
N GLY A 115 -19.36 -1.76 -14.01
CA GLY A 115 -20.73 -1.23 -14.08
C GLY A 115 -20.82 0.12 -14.77
N THR A 116 -22.02 0.71 -14.76
CA THR A 116 -22.26 2.07 -15.28
C THR A 116 -22.31 3.07 -14.13
N ALA A 117 -21.47 4.10 -14.18
CA ALA A 117 -21.51 5.23 -13.25
C ALA A 117 -22.64 6.20 -13.60
N PHE A 118 -22.62 6.70 -14.84
CA PHE A 118 -23.53 7.74 -15.33
C PHE A 118 -24.19 7.29 -16.63
N GLY A 119 -25.52 7.35 -16.71
CA GLY A 119 -26.29 6.98 -17.90
C GLY A 119 -26.70 8.17 -18.78
N GLY A 120 -25.84 9.17 -18.95
CA GLY A 120 -26.17 10.42 -19.68
C GLY A 120 -26.71 11.53 -18.79
N GLN A 121 -26.22 11.61 -17.56
CA GLN A 121 -26.66 12.60 -16.58
C GLN A 121 -26.18 13.99 -16.94
N VAL A 122 -26.98 15.02 -16.66
CA VAL A 122 -26.60 16.41 -16.88
C VAL A 122 -25.55 16.82 -15.86
N LEU A 123 -24.42 17.34 -16.34
CA LEU A 123 -23.37 17.88 -15.49
C LEU A 123 -23.85 19.16 -14.77
N PRO A 124 -23.54 19.31 -13.47
CA PRO A 124 -24.03 20.42 -12.68
C PRO A 124 -23.27 21.72 -13.01
N ALA A 125 -23.69 22.81 -12.37
CA ALA A 125 -22.98 24.09 -12.46
C ALA A 125 -21.54 23.99 -11.90
N VAL A 126 -20.70 24.95 -12.30
CA VAL A 126 -19.32 25.07 -11.79
C VAL A 126 -19.31 25.09 -10.26
N GLY A 127 -18.41 24.32 -9.66
CA GLY A 127 -18.29 24.19 -8.20
C GLY A 127 -19.25 23.18 -7.56
N ARG A 128 -19.97 22.38 -8.37
CA ARG A 128 -20.77 21.24 -7.91
C ARG A 128 -20.28 19.96 -8.60
N GLU A 129 -20.54 18.82 -7.97
CA GLU A 129 -20.13 17.50 -8.46
C GLU A 129 -21.34 16.57 -8.67
N LEU A 130 -21.26 15.71 -9.69
CA LEU A 130 -22.00 14.46 -9.72
C LEU A 130 -21.23 13.43 -8.89
N PHE A 131 -21.96 12.59 -8.19
CA PHE A 131 -21.42 11.49 -7.41
C PHE A 131 -22.21 10.21 -7.71
N THR A 132 -21.49 9.11 -7.89
CA THR A 132 -22.06 7.77 -8.06
C THR A 132 -21.02 6.73 -7.67
N LYS A 133 -21.40 5.45 -7.74
CA LYS A 133 -20.50 4.33 -7.53
C LYS A 133 -20.56 3.35 -8.69
N ILE A 134 -19.41 2.74 -8.99
CA ILE A 134 -19.31 1.57 -9.86
C ILE A 134 -18.99 0.37 -8.98
N THR A 135 -19.74 -0.72 -9.14
CA THR A 135 -19.39 -2.00 -8.54
C THR A 135 -18.63 -2.85 -9.54
N TYR A 136 -17.45 -3.30 -9.14
CA TYR A 136 -16.67 -4.28 -9.89
C TYR A 136 -16.78 -5.65 -9.25
N ARG A 137 -16.70 -6.69 -10.08
CA ARG A 137 -16.72 -8.09 -9.65
C ARG A 137 -15.70 -8.88 -10.47
N THR A 138 -15.03 -9.82 -9.83
CA THR A 138 -14.16 -10.79 -10.49
C THR A 138 -14.24 -12.14 -9.79
N THR A 139 -13.85 -13.19 -10.50
CA THR A 139 -13.82 -14.56 -9.94
C THR A 139 -12.43 -15.13 -10.10
N VAL A 140 -11.93 -15.77 -9.04
CA VAL A 140 -10.62 -16.43 -9.05
C VAL A 140 -10.78 -17.84 -8.47
N ALA A 141 -10.33 -18.84 -9.23
CA ALA A 141 -10.31 -20.21 -8.77
C ALA A 141 -9.35 -20.39 -7.58
N LYS A 142 -9.56 -21.43 -6.77
CA LYS A 142 -8.67 -21.76 -5.65
C LYS A 142 -7.22 -21.92 -6.14
N ASP A 143 -6.27 -21.44 -5.34
CA ASP A 143 -4.82 -21.52 -5.60
C ASP A 143 -4.38 -20.87 -6.93
N SER A 144 -5.22 -20.02 -7.51
CA SER A 144 -4.99 -19.33 -8.79
C SER A 144 -4.87 -17.81 -8.61
N GLU A 145 -4.38 -17.14 -9.65
CA GLU A 145 -4.34 -15.69 -9.75
C GLU A 145 -4.79 -15.22 -11.14
N THR A 146 -5.26 -13.99 -11.22
CA THR A 146 -5.60 -13.28 -12.45
C THR A 146 -5.16 -11.82 -12.36
N ARG A 147 -4.92 -11.19 -13.50
CA ARG A 147 -4.63 -9.76 -13.60
C ARG A 147 -5.66 -9.10 -14.49
N SER A 148 -6.25 -8.03 -13.99
CA SER A 148 -7.29 -7.26 -14.68
C SER A 148 -6.87 -5.80 -14.75
N GLN A 149 -6.96 -5.22 -15.93
CA GLN A 149 -6.82 -3.78 -16.14
C GLN A 149 -8.21 -3.17 -16.14
N LEU A 150 -8.43 -2.11 -15.36
CA LEU A 150 -9.68 -1.36 -15.42
C LEU A 150 -9.72 -0.52 -16.69
N LEU A 151 -10.91 -0.40 -17.30
CA LEU A 151 -11.16 0.32 -18.53
C LEU A 151 -12.35 1.23 -18.32
N TYR A 152 -12.28 2.46 -18.83
CA TYR A 152 -13.35 3.44 -18.72
C TYR A 152 -13.76 3.91 -20.11
N HIS A 153 -15.06 3.96 -20.33
CA HIS A 153 -15.65 4.47 -21.55
C HIS A 153 -16.55 5.66 -21.22
N ALA A 154 -16.15 6.85 -21.65
CA ALA A 154 -16.91 8.06 -21.45
C ALA A 154 -17.42 8.63 -22.76
N THR A 155 -18.65 9.10 -22.74
CA THR A 155 -19.20 9.89 -23.84
C THR A 155 -19.89 11.13 -23.29
N GLY A 156 -19.68 12.25 -23.97
CA GLY A 156 -20.31 13.53 -23.64
C GLY A 156 -21.26 14.00 -24.71
N THR A 157 -22.35 14.64 -24.32
CA THR A 157 -23.19 15.39 -25.27
C THR A 157 -23.38 16.83 -24.83
N ILE A 158 -23.55 17.73 -25.79
CA ILE A 158 -23.94 19.12 -25.56
C ILE A 158 -25.38 19.26 -26.06
N LEU A 159 -26.28 19.71 -25.17
CA LEU A 159 -27.72 19.82 -25.47
C LEU A 159 -28.02 21.16 -26.16
N ALA A 160 -27.54 21.33 -27.39
CA ALA A 160 -27.72 22.56 -28.18
C ALA A 160 -27.68 22.34 -29.69
N PRO A 161 -28.23 23.28 -30.49
CA PRO A 161 -27.98 23.35 -31.92
C PRO A 161 -26.53 23.77 -32.20
N GLY A 162 -25.93 23.20 -33.26
CA GLY A 162 -24.53 23.42 -33.65
C GLY A 162 -23.79 22.12 -33.88
N THR A 163 -22.46 22.18 -33.97
CA THR A 163 -21.60 21.00 -34.12
C THR A 163 -20.87 20.74 -32.80
N PRO A 164 -21.44 19.91 -31.91
CA PRO A 164 -20.82 19.60 -30.63
C PRO A 164 -19.58 18.73 -30.82
N ARG A 165 -18.54 19.02 -30.06
CA ARG A 165 -17.36 18.19 -29.94
C ARG A 165 -17.04 18.03 -28.47
N ASN A 166 -16.62 16.85 -28.07
CA ASN A 166 -16.07 16.63 -26.75
C ASN A 166 -14.67 15.99 -26.90
N THR A 167 -13.86 16.08 -25.86
CA THR A 167 -12.51 15.51 -25.83
C THR A 167 -12.46 14.26 -24.95
N MET A 168 -13.59 13.62 -24.71
CA MET A 168 -13.66 12.39 -23.94
C MET A 168 -13.31 11.22 -24.85
N ASP A 169 -12.17 10.62 -24.56
CA ASP A 169 -11.75 9.34 -25.12
C ASP A 169 -11.83 8.29 -24.03
N ASP A 170 -11.87 7.02 -24.41
CA ASP A 170 -11.69 5.90 -23.48
C ASP A 170 -10.31 5.98 -22.81
N TRP A 171 -10.22 5.57 -21.54
CA TRP A 171 -8.94 5.52 -20.82
C TRP A 171 -8.80 4.24 -20.01
N GLN A 172 -7.55 3.94 -19.67
CA GLN A 172 -7.18 2.80 -18.85
C GLN A 172 -6.99 3.24 -17.40
N GLY A 173 -7.47 2.41 -16.48
CA GLY A 173 -7.22 2.53 -15.05
C GLY A 173 -6.06 1.63 -14.59
N PRO A 174 -5.99 1.36 -13.28
CA PRO A 174 -4.93 0.55 -12.70
C PRO A 174 -5.00 -0.92 -13.11
N TRP A 175 -3.88 -1.62 -12.94
CA TRP A 175 -3.81 -3.07 -12.96
C TRP A 175 -4.04 -3.62 -11.56
N LEU A 176 -4.90 -4.62 -11.45
CA LEU A 176 -5.17 -5.32 -10.20
C LEU A 176 -4.84 -6.80 -10.36
N ARG A 177 -4.07 -7.34 -9.42
CA ARG A 177 -3.93 -8.79 -9.23
C ARG A 177 -5.03 -9.25 -8.28
N CYS A 178 -5.79 -10.24 -8.69
CA CYS A 178 -6.71 -10.95 -7.81
C CYS A 178 -6.27 -12.41 -7.67
N ASP A 179 -6.27 -12.94 -6.45
CA ASP A 179 -5.78 -14.29 -6.16
C ASP A 179 -6.66 -14.99 -5.13
N ASN A 180 -6.59 -16.33 -5.10
CA ASN A 180 -7.08 -17.16 -4.01
C ASN A 180 -5.95 -18.05 -3.46
N LYS A 181 -4.76 -17.46 -3.30
CA LYS A 181 -3.53 -18.11 -2.82
C LYS A 181 -3.21 -17.74 -1.37
N VAL A 182 -3.89 -16.73 -0.82
CA VAL A 182 -3.59 -16.16 0.51
C VAL A 182 -4.85 -16.01 1.34
N GLY A 183 -4.74 -16.34 2.64
CA GLY A 183 -5.82 -16.20 3.61
C GLY A 183 -6.94 -17.22 3.41
N ASN A 184 -8.14 -16.86 3.86
CA ASN A 184 -9.29 -17.76 3.87
C ASN A 184 -10.20 -17.59 2.63
N GLY A 185 -9.78 -16.79 1.64
CA GLY A 185 -10.60 -16.54 0.46
C GLY A 185 -9.95 -15.58 -0.53
N PRO A 186 -10.62 -15.40 -1.69
CA PRO A 186 -10.08 -14.63 -2.78
C PRO A 186 -10.12 -13.13 -2.49
N GLY A 187 -9.21 -12.38 -3.08
CA GLY A 187 -9.17 -10.92 -2.98
C GLY A 187 -8.23 -10.30 -4.00
N CYS A 188 -8.14 -8.98 -3.99
CA CYS A 188 -7.37 -8.21 -4.97
C CYS A 188 -6.41 -7.23 -4.30
N ALA A 189 -5.28 -6.96 -4.95
CA ALA A 189 -4.30 -5.95 -4.60
C ALA A 189 -3.58 -5.46 -5.87
N ASP A 190 -2.98 -4.28 -5.82
CA ASP A 190 -2.01 -3.85 -6.83
C ASP A 190 -0.64 -4.45 -6.49
N ASP A 191 -0.16 -5.34 -7.35
CA ASP A 191 1.12 -6.04 -7.15
C ASP A 191 2.33 -5.32 -7.74
N THR A 192 2.15 -4.11 -8.26
CA THR A 192 3.25 -3.22 -8.65
C THR A 192 3.86 -2.48 -7.46
N HIS A 193 3.12 -2.41 -6.35
CA HIS A 193 3.59 -1.85 -5.07
C HIS A 193 4.08 -2.94 -4.14
N MET A 194 5.27 -2.77 -3.57
CA MET A 194 5.78 -3.70 -2.56
C MET A 194 4.89 -3.67 -1.32
N ALA A 195 4.66 -4.83 -0.70
CA ALA A 195 3.85 -4.89 0.51
C ALA A 195 4.62 -4.39 1.74
N ASN A 196 3.86 -3.78 2.67
CA ASN A 196 4.38 -3.27 3.93
C ASN A 196 3.82 -4.12 5.07
N VAL A 197 4.67 -4.52 6.00
CA VAL A 197 4.27 -5.13 7.27
C VAL A 197 4.71 -4.19 8.39
N THR A 198 3.75 -3.61 9.11
CA THR A 198 4.03 -2.57 10.10
C THR A 198 3.90 -3.12 11.51
N PHE A 199 4.89 -2.83 12.35
CA PHE A 199 4.89 -3.17 13.77
C PHE A 199 5.04 -1.90 14.62
N HIS A 200 3.98 -1.57 15.37
CA HIS A 200 3.99 -0.48 16.35
C HIS A 200 4.72 -0.90 17.63
N LYS A 201 5.74 -0.15 18.07
CA LYS A 201 6.44 -0.42 19.34
C LYS A 201 5.52 -0.35 20.55
N SER A 202 4.53 0.54 20.53
CA SER A 202 3.49 0.66 21.55
C SER A 202 2.65 -0.61 21.70
N GLN A 203 2.54 -1.43 20.66
CA GLN A 203 1.74 -2.65 20.65
C GLN A 203 2.58 -3.92 20.80
N TYR A 204 3.68 -4.05 20.04
CA TYR A 204 4.49 -5.26 19.97
C TYR A 204 5.83 -5.15 20.71
N ARG A 205 6.11 -3.99 21.32
CA ARG A 205 7.14 -3.82 22.36
C ARG A 205 8.51 -4.36 21.95
N ALA A 206 9.07 -5.31 22.70
CA ALA A 206 10.39 -5.87 22.46
C ALA A 206 10.52 -6.50 21.06
N ALA A 207 9.47 -7.16 20.55
CA ALA A 207 9.49 -7.76 19.22
C ALA A 207 9.72 -6.71 18.12
N ALA A 208 8.93 -5.64 18.13
CA ALA A 208 9.08 -4.53 17.18
C ALA A 208 10.47 -3.88 17.24
N VAL A 209 10.98 -3.61 18.45
CA VAL A 209 12.32 -3.04 18.64
C VAL A 209 13.40 -3.96 18.07
N SER A 210 13.24 -5.27 18.19
CA SER A 210 14.19 -6.25 17.67
C SER A 210 14.28 -6.24 16.15
N TYR A 211 13.15 -6.06 15.45
CA TYR A 211 13.13 -5.96 13.99
C TYR A 211 13.82 -4.68 13.52
N GLU A 212 13.51 -3.55 14.17
CA GLU A 212 14.15 -2.27 13.86
C GLU A 212 15.65 -2.30 14.17
N TRP A 213 16.04 -2.90 15.30
CA TRP A 213 17.44 -3.04 15.67
C TRP A 213 18.19 -3.89 14.64
N ALA A 214 17.61 -5.01 14.19
CA ALA A 214 18.21 -5.85 13.16
C ALA A 214 18.45 -5.08 11.85
N GLN A 215 17.45 -4.34 11.38
CA GLN A 215 17.55 -3.51 10.17
C GLN A 215 18.65 -2.44 10.25
N LYS A 216 18.90 -1.88 11.44
CA LYS A 216 19.89 -0.80 11.65
C LYS A 216 21.30 -1.32 11.94
N ASN A 217 21.43 -2.48 12.58
CA ASN A 217 22.68 -2.91 13.20
C ASN A 217 23.32 -4.13 12.54
N LEU A 218 22.59 -5.02 11.87
CA LEU A 218 23.22 -6.14 11.16
C LEU A 218 23.92 -5.65 9.88
N LYS A 219 25.25 -5.61 9.85
CA LYS A 219 25.98 -5.02 8.69
C LYS A 219 26.10 -5.95 7.49
N SER A 220 26.29 -7.25 7.74
CA SER A 220 26.52 -8.25 6.68
C SER A 220 25.23 -8.85 6.10
N ALA A 221 24.08 -8.63 6.73
CA ALA A 221 22.82 -9.28 6.40
C ALA A 221 21.57 -8.40 6.65
N VAL A 222 21.64 -7.12 6.27
CA VAL A 222 20.47 -6.22 6.35
C VAL A 222 19.32 -6.77 5.50
N THR A 223 18.17 -7.02 6.12
CA THR A 223 16.95 -7.48 5.44
C THR A 223 15.70 -6.80 6.00
N GLY A 224 14.56 -6.98 5.33
CA GLY A 224 13.28 -6.36 5.69
C GLY A 224 13.24 -4.86 5.49
N THR A 225 14.14 -4.30 4.68
CA THR A 225 14.12 -2.89 4.26
C THR A 225 13.63 -2.81 2.82
N LYS A 226 13.27 -1.61 2.33
CA LYS A 226 12.86 -1.43 0.93
C LYS A 226 13.92 -1.86 -0.08
N MET A 227 15.21 -1.65 0.25
CA MET A 227 16.34 -2.03 -0.59
C MET A 227 16.69 -3.52 -0.49
N ASN A 228 16.42 -4.14 0.65
CA ASN A 228 16.67 -5.56 0.91
C ASN A 228 15.41 -6.16 1.57
N PRO A 229 14.35 -6.42 0.79
CA PRO A 229 13.09 -6.89 1.36
C PRO A 229 13.20 -8.32 1.88
N LEU A 230 12.22 -8.70 2.70
CA LEU A 230 11.95 -10.11 2.97
C LEU A 230 11.07 -10.67 1.85
N HIS A 231 11.15 -11.96 1.60
CA HIS A 231 10.22 -12.64 0.69
C HIS A 231 9.37 -13.60 1.48
N ARG A 232 8.06 -13.65 1.23
CA ARG A 232 7.22 -14.66 1.86
C ARG A 232 7.73 -16.05 1.46
N ASP A 233 7.96 -16.92 2.44
CA ASP A 233 8.51 -18.24 2.16
C ASP A 233 7.57 -19.00 1.19
N PRO A 234 8.09 -19.54 0.07
CA PRO A 234 7.27 -20.25 -0.90
C PRO A 234 6.72 -21.57 -0.35
N ASN A 235 7.32 -22.12 0.71
CA ASN A 235 6.80 -23.27 1.44
C ASN A 235 5.93 -22.78 2.61
N SER A 236 4.62 -22.89 2.44
CA SER A 236 3.63 -22.49 3.44
C SER A 236 3.35 -23.57 4.49
N GLU A 237 4.06 -24.70 4.49
CA GLU A 237 3.84 -25.75 5.49
C GLU A 237 4.27 -25.29 6.89
N GLU A 238 3.40 -25.54 7.86
CA GLU A 238 3.66 -25.21 9.26
C GLU A 238 4.86 -25.99 9.83
N SER A 239 5.03 -27.25 9.40
CA SER A 239 6.19 -28.10 9.71
C SER A 239 7.51 -27.46 9.26
N TRP A 240 7.51 -26.83 8.09
CA TRP A 240 8.67 -26.13 7.54
C TRP A 240 9.02 -24.89 8.35
N THR A 241 8.03 -24.06 8.65
CA THR A 241 8.20 -22.87 9.51
C THR A 241 8.75 -23.27 10.88
N LYS A 242 8.22 -24.33 11.50
CA LYS A 242 8.73 -24.88 12.77
C LYS A 242 10.17 -25.36 12.65
N THR A 243 10.54 -26.00 11.54
CA THR A 243 11.91 -26.45 11.28
C THR A 243 12.87 -25.26 11.22
N LYS A 244 12.48 -24.16 10.54
CA LYS A 244 13.27 -22.93 10.48
C LYS A 244 13.45 -22.29 11.85
N ARG A 245 12.36 -22.17 12.62
CA ARG A 245 12.42 -21.64 13.98
C ARG A 245 13.31 -22.51 14.88
N ARG A 246 13.18 -23.84 14.81
CA ARG A 246 14.06 -24.77 15.54
C ARG A 246 15.53 -24.57 15.19
N ARG A 247 15.84 -24.46 13.91
CA ARG A 247 17.21 -24.23 13.43
C ARG A 247 17.84 -22.96 13.99
N THR A 248 17.05 -21.90 14.16
CA THR A 248 17.50 -20.62 14.70
C THR A 248 17.52 -20.60 16.23
N CYS A 249 16.47 -21.08 16.89
CA CYS A 249 16.26 -20.88 18.32
C CYS A 249 16.56 -22.12 19.20
N GLU A 250 16.32 -23.34 18.73
CA GLU A 250 16.27 -24.52 19.61
C GLU A 250 17.43 -25.50 19.40
N ASN A 251 17.99 -25.55 18.20
CA ASN A 251 18.98 -26.57 17.85
C ASN A 251 20.25 -26.46 18.71
N LEU A 252 20.87 -27.61 18.94
CA LEU A 252 22.23 -27.70 19.49
C LEU A 252 23.28 -27.31 18.42
N PRO A 253 24.51 -26.93 18.82
CA PRO A 253 24.99 -26.79 20.20
C PRO A 253 24.75 -25.39 20.81
N TYR A 254 24.09 -24.48 20.08
CA TYR A 254 23.89 -23.08 20.51
C TYR A 254 22.40 -22.73 20.68
N PRO A 255 21.66 -23.39 21.60
CA PRO A 255 20.27 -23.04 21.84
C PRO A 255 20.15 -21.60 22.35
N PHE A 256 18.96 -21.03 22.17
CA PHE A 256 18.62 -19.72 22.71
C PHE A 256 18.57 -19.78 24.25
N PRO A 257 19.33 -18.94 24.97
CA PRO A 257 19.52 -19.07 26.41
C PRO A 257 18.40 -18.35 27.16
N ARG A 258 17.19 -18.94 27.22
CA ARG A 258 16.04 -18.32 27.89
C ARG A 258 16.37 -17.87 29.31
N ASP A 259 15.95 -16.66 29.68
CA ASP A 259 16.18 -16.04 30.99
C ASP A 259 14.86 -15.47 31.55
N PRO A 260 14.06 -16.31 32.26
CA PRO A 260 12.78 -15.88 32.82
C PRO A 260 12.91 -14.85 33.94
N LEU A 261 14.12 -14.62 34.48
CA LEU A 261 14.36 -13.59 35.49
C LEU A 261 14.49 -12.19 34.86
N LEU A 262 14.92 -12.12 33.60
CA LEU A 262 15.02 -10.88 32.85
C LEU A 262 13.74 -10.59 32.03
N VAL A 263 13.12 -11.63 31.48
CA VAL A 263 11.91 -11.53 30.65
C VAL A 263 10.92 -12.60 31.10
N PRO A 264 9.78 -12.25 31.70
CA PRO A 264 8.75 -13.23 32.04
C PRO A 264 8.33 -14.04 30.81
N GLU A 265 8.21 -15.36 30.97
CA GLU A 265 7.88 -16.28 29.86
C GLU A 265 8.78 -16.06 28.64
N ASP A 266 10.09 -15.96 28.90
CA ASP A 266 11.08 -15.63 27.88
C ASP A 266 11.02 -16.58 26.70
N SER A 267 10.85 -15.99 25.52
CA SER A 267 10.75 -16.67 24.24
C SER A 267 11.82 -16.14 23.29
N CYS A 268 12.24 -17.00 22.35
CA CYS A 268 13.10 -16.60 21.26
C CYS A 268 12.24 -16.01 20.14
N ASP A 269 12.43 -14.74 19.81
CA ASP A 269 11.90 -14.14 18.58
C ASP A 269 13.03 -13.95 17.56
N GLU A 270 12.80 -14.33 16.31
CA GLU A 270 13.83 -14.35 15.28
C GLU A 270 13.58 -13.36 14.14
N PHE A 271 14.65 -12.69 13.72
CA PHE A 271 14.67 -11.86 12.52
C PHE A 271 15.91 -12.19 11.67
N PRO A 272 15.78 -12.53 10.38
CA PRO A 272 14.55 -12.58 9.59
C PRO A 272 13.55 -13.66 10.05
N PHE A 273 12.26 -13.40 9.84
CA PHE A 273 11.18 -14.28 10.29
C PHE A 273 11.29 -15.70 9.72
N ALA A 274 10.95 -16.73 10.50
CA ALA A 274 10.88 -18.10 10.00
C ALA A 274 9.93 -18.27 8.79
N ARG A 275 8.89 -17.42 8.70
CA ARG A 275 7.94 -17.36 7.55
C ARG A 275 8.44 -16.57 6.34
N SER A 276 9.67 -16.05 6.36
CA SER A 276 10.31 -15.43 5.20
C SER A 276 11.40 -16.35 4.63
N SER A 277 11.68 -16.25 3.33
CA SER A 277 12.75 -17.02 2.67
C SER A 277 14.12 -16.83 3.33
N GLU A 278 14.39 -15.62 3.83
CA GLU A 278 15.65 -15.22 4.45
C GLU A 278 15.83 -15.83 5.86
N GLY A 279 14.75 -16.22 6.53
CA GLY A 279 14.78 -16.75 7.89
C GLY A 279 15.33 -18.18 8.01
N GLY A 280 15.27 -18.72 9.23
CA GLY A 280 15.75 -20.08 9.51
C GLY A 280 17.27 -20.22 9.44
N LYS A 281 18.00 -19.15 9.78
CA LYS A 281 19.46 -19.15 9.84
C LYS A 281 19.95 -20.07 10.98
N PRO A 282 21.11 -20.74 10.80
CA PRO A 282 21.76 -21.46 11.89
C PRO A 282 21.95 -20.59 13.14
N ASN A 283 21.57 -21.14 14.29
CA ASN A 283 21.71 -20.52 15.62
C ASN A 283 23.09 -19.86 15.91
N ASN A 284 24.19 -20.43 15.42
CA ASN A 284 25.56 -19.96 15.65
C ASN A 284 25.95 -18.76 14.79
N LEU A 285 25.11 -18.38 13.82
CA LEU A 285 25.27 -17.19 12.99
C LEU A 285 24.42 -16.02 13.48
N CYS A 286 23.70 -16.17 14.59
CA CYS A 286 22.82 -15.13 15.12
C CYS A 286 23.48 -14.37 16.27
N VAL A 287 23.09 -13.11 16.40
CA VAL A 287 23.33 -12.30 17.60
C VAL A 287 22.11 -12.38 18.52
N ASP A 288 22.34 -12.55 19.81
CA ASP A 288 21.29 -12.54 20.83
C ASP A 288 21.18 -11.15 21.44
N ILE A 289 19.96 -10.62 21.54
CA ILE A 289 19.72 -9.28 22.06
C ILE A 289 18.62 -9.26 23.12
N LEU A 290 18.70 -8.27 23.99
CA LEU A 290 17.70 -7.98 25.01
C LEU A 290 17.23 -6.52 24.87
N PRO A 291 16.10 -6.28 24.18
CA PRO A 291 15.43 -4.99 24.19
C PRO A 291 14.87 -4.69 25.59
N LYS A 292 14.95 -3.44 26.02
CA LYS A 292 14.36 -2.99 27.29
C LYS A 292 13.58 -1.70 27.12
N ALA A 293 12.46 -1.58 27.84
CA ALA A 293 11.81 -0.31 28.04
C ALA A 293 12.58 0.52 29.08
N VAL A 294 12.85 1.79 28.77
CA VAL A 294 13.40 2.76 29.73
C VAL A 294 12.39 3.89 29.87
N GLY A 295 11.90 4.12 31.10
CA GLY A 295 10.83 5.09 31.34
C GLY A 295 9.52 4.76 30.60
N GLY A 296 9.26 3.47 30.34
CA GLY A 296 8.09 3.02 29.56
C GLY A 296 8.26 3.13 28.04
N VAL A 297 9.39 3.63 27.55
CA VAL A 297 9.65 3.81 26.13
C VAL A 297 10.49 2.66 25.58
N TRP A 298 9.99 2.04 24.50
CA TRP A 298 10.68 1.02 23.73
C TRP A 298 11.51 1.69 22.63
N ASP A 299 12.83 1.53 22.67
CA ASP A 299 13.75 2.17 21.72
C ASP A 299 14.96 1.28 21.42
N VAL A 300 15.46 1.35 20.19
CA VAL A 300 16.66 0.61 19.74
C VAL A 300 17.92 1.00 20.52
N ALA A 301 18.00 2.21 21.07
CA ALA A 301 19.10 2.66 21.92
C ALA A 301 19.16 1.88 23.25
N ASN A 302 18.06 1.24 23.66
CA ASN A 302 17.94 0.48 24.90
C ASN A 302 18.10 -1.03 24.69
N VAL A 303 18.66 -1.45 23.54
CA VAL A 303 18.93 -2.86 23.23
C VAL A 303 20.33 -3.23 23.70
N ARG A 304 20.45 -4.29 24.49
CA ARG A 304 21.72 -4.88 24.90
C ARG A 304 22.04 -6.11 24.06
N VAL A 305 23.21 -6.15 23.43
CA VAL A 305 23.75 -7.38 22.83
C VAL A 305 24.20 -8.32 23.95
N MET A 306 23.66 -9.53 23.97
CA MET A 306 23.93 -10.56 24.97
C MET A 306 25.01 -11.54 24.51
N ARG A 307 24.99 -11.91 23.22
CA ARG A 307 25.91 -12.88 22.61
C ARG A 307 26.03 -12.63 21.12
N GLY A 308 27.21 -12.87 20.55
CA GLY A 308 27.48 -12.73 19.11
C GLY A 308 27.91 -11.33 18.70
N ASP A 309 28.16 -11.16 17.41
CA ASP A 309 28.69 -9.93 16.82
C ASP A 309 27.76 -9.43 15.69
N PRO A 310 27.13 -8.24 15.82
CA PRO A 310 26.24 -7.71 14.79
C PRO A 310 26.90 -7.41 13.45
N ASP A 311 28.21 -7.22 13.40
CA ASP A 311 28.90 -6.92 12.14
C ASP A 311 28.98 -8.15 11.23
N THR A 312 28.94 -9.35 11.82
CA THR A 312 29.06 -10.63 11.10
C THR A 312 27.80 -11.49 11.16
N ALA A 313 26.87 -11.21 12.08
CA ALA A 313 25.65 -12.00 12.26
C ALA A 313 24.68 -11.94 11.07
N ALA A 314 24.09 -13.09 10.76
CA ALA A 314 23.11 -13.27 9.69
C ALA A 314 21.64 -13.12 10.16
N CYS A 315 21.43 -13.01 11.47
CA CYS A 315 20.14 -13.03 12.13
C CYS A 315 20.23 -12.46 13.55
N VAL A 316 19.08 -12.06 14.08
CA VAL A 316 18.87 -11.70 15.49
C VAL A 316 18.01 -12.77 16.15
N ARG A 317 18.32 -13.08 17.40
CA ARG A 317 17.42 -13.77 18.33
C ARG A 317 17.19 -12.87 19.54
N SER A 318 15.95 -12.51 19.78
CA SER A 318 15.59 -11.58 20.84
C SER A 318 14.95 -12.30 22.00
N HIS A 319 15.30 -11.85 23.21
CA HIS A 319 14.52 -12.13 24.42
C HIS A 319 13.24 -11.29 24.39
N VAL A 320 12.09 -11.96 24.28
CA VAL A 320 10.77 -11.34 24.15
C VAL A 320 9.79 -12.15 24.98
N THR A 321 8.82 -11.50 25.64
CA THR A 321 7.74 -12.24 26.32
C THR A 321 6.98 -13.09 25.30
N GLU A 322 6.51 -14.28 25.70
CA GLU A 322 5.70 -15.13 24.81
C GLU A 322 4.50 -14.36 24.22
N GLN A 323 3.84 -13.54 25.04
CA GLN A 323 2.74 -12.67 24.61
C GLN A 323 3.11 -11.71 23.45
N ASP A 324 4.22 -10.97 23.58
CA ASP A 324 4.60 -9.99 22.56
C ASP A 324 5.06 -10.69 21.26
N ASN A 325 5.70 -11.86 21.39
CA ASN A 325 6.13 -12.69 20.26
C ASN A 325 4.93 -13.25 19.48
N GLU A 326 3.93 -13.80 20.18
CA GLU A 326 2.69 -14.27 19.57
C GLU A 326 1.89 -13.13 18.92
N ALA A 327 1.83 -11.96 19.57
CA ALA A 327 1.14 -10.80 19.04
C ALA A 327 1.79 -10.32 17.72
N ALA A 328 3.13 -10.24 17.67
CA ALA A 328 3.86 -9.89 16.46
C ALA A 328 3.70 -10.97 15.36
N GLY A 329 3.77 -12.25 15.72
CA GLY A 329 3.51 -13.34 14.78
C GLY A 329 2.10 -13.30 14.16
N ASN A 330 1.10 -12.94 14.97
CA ASN A 330 -0.26 -12.73 14.50
C ASN A 330 -0.38 -11.53 13.56
N GLU A 331 0.31 -10.42 13.86
CA GLU A 331 0.35 -9.25 12.98
C GLU A 331 0.96 -9.60 11.62
N LEU A 332 2.12 -10.27 11.59
CA LEU A 332 2.73 -10.71 10.33
C LEU A 332 1.74 -11.54 9.49
N ALA A 333 0.98 -12.43 10.13
CA ALA A 333 -0.04 -13.22 9.46
C ALA A 333 -1.23 -12.38 8.96
N GLN A 334 -1.68 -11.37 9.73
CA GLN A 334 -2.74 -10.45 9.31
C GLN A 334 -2.29 -9.57 8.15
N ALA A 335 -1.13 -8.92 8.25
CA ALA A 335 -0.56 -8.07 7.21
C ALA A 335 -0.35 -8.85 5.90
N THR A 336 0.12 -10.10 5.99
CA THR A 336 0.23 -11.01 4.85
C THR A 336 -1.11 -11.23 4.15
N ARG A 337 -2.20 -11.37 4.92
CA ARG A 337 -3.55 -11.55 4.36
C ARG A 337 -4.15 -10.26 3.81
N SER A 338 -4.02 -9.15 4.53
CA SER A 338 -4.63 -7.87 4.14
C SER A 338 -3.94 -7.28 2.91
N ALA A 339 -2.61 -7.32 2.85
CA ALA A 339 -1.84 -6.89 1.69
C ALA A 339 -1.71 -7.97 0.60
N ARG A 340 -2.34 -9.13 0.81
CA ARG A 340 -2.35 -10.30 -0.09
C ARG A 340 -0.96 -10.72 -0.57
N ILE A 341 0.01 -10.77 0.34
CA ILE A 341 1.41 -11.10 0.02
C ILE A 341 1.49 -12.57 -0.38
N ILE A 342 1.69 -12.91 -1.65
CA ILE A 342 1.74 -14.30 -2.14
C ILE A 342 3.12 -14.93 -1.88
N ASN A 343 3.19 -16.26 -1.98
CA ASN A 343 4.44 -17.01 -1.84
C ASN A 343 5.52 -16.46 -2.80
N GLY A 344 6.71 -16.18 -2.27
CA GLY A 344 7.83 -15.57 -3.00
C GLY A 344 7.74 -14.06 -3.21
N GLU A 345 6.62 -13.42 -2.86
CA GLU A 345 6.47 -11.97 -3.03
C GLU A 345 7.31 -11.19 -2.02
N PRO A 346 8.01 -10.13 -2.44
CA PRO A 346 8.75 -9.28 -1.53
C PRO A 346 7.82 -8.41 -0.68
N TYR A 347 8.23 -8.21 0.56
CA TYR A 347 7.65 -7.26 1.50
C TYR A 347 8.74 -6.66 2.38
N PHE A 348 8.52 -5.45 2.89
CA PHE A 348 9.42 -4.85 3.85
C PHE A 348 8.71 -4.57 5.17
N VAL A 349 9.52 -4.44 6.21
CA VAL A 349 9.07 -4.29 7.58
C VAL A 349 9.22 -2.84 7.97
N ILE A 350 8.14 -2.24 8.43
CA ILE A 350 8.11 -0.89 8.99
C ILE A 350 7.97 -1.02 10.50
N VAL A 351 8.77 -0.27 11.25
CA VAL A 351 8.63 -0.15 12.69
C VAL A 351 8.45 1.31 13.04
N ASP A 352 7.35 1.62 13.71
CA ASP A 352 6.99 2.96 14.19
C ASP A 352 6.61 2.90 15.68
N ASN A 353 6.22 4.04 16.24
CA ASN A 353 6.04 4.20 17.69
C ASN A 353 4.69 3.70 18.20
#